data_AF-A0A611U8I9-F1
#
_entry.id   AF-A0A611U8I9-F1
#
_cell.length_a   1.000
_cell.length_b   1.000
_cell.length_c   1.000
_cell.angle_alpha   90.00
_cell.angle_beta   90.00
_cell.angle_gamma   90.00
#
_symmetry.space_group_name_H-M   'P 1'
#
loop_
_entity.id
_entity.type
_entity.pdbx_description
1 polymer ?
#
loop_
_entity_poly.entity_id
_entity_poly.type
_entity_poly.pdbx_seq_one_letter_code
_entity_poly.pdbx_strand_id
1 'polypeptide(L)'
;MNIEQIFEKRLDRNINGVVKAEQTDDASAWIELDEYVITRELEGHLRHFFESYVPATGPERIRMENKIGVWVSGFFGSGKSHFIKILSYLLSNRKVSHNGTERHAYSFFEDKIKDALFLADINKAVHHPTEVILFNIDSRANVDDKEDAILKVFLKVFNERVGYCADFPHIAHLEREL
;
A
#
# COMPACT_ATOMS: atom_id res chain seq x y z
N MET A 1 1.84 34.26 -23.50
CA MET A 1 1.31 33.21 -22.61
C MET A 1 2.36 32.12 -22.55
N ASN A 2 3.01 31.91 -21.40
CA ASN A 2 3.96 30.80 -21.27
C ASN A 2 3.16 29.53 -20.96
N ILE A 3 3.34 28.47 -21.76
CA ILE A 3 2.59 27.20 -21.64
C ILE A 3 2.74 26.60 -20.23
N GLU A 4 3.89 26.81 -19.59
CA GLU A 4 4.17 26.39 -18.21
C GLU A 4 3.12 26.88 -17.20
N GLN A 5 2.53 28.07 -17.43
CA GLN A 5 1.56 28.68 -16.53
C GLN A 5 0.17 28.02 -16.58
N ILE A 6 -0.05 27.10 -17.52
CA ILE A 6 -1.31 26.34 -17.65
C ILE A 6 -1.31 25.14 -16.69
N PHE A 7 -0.14 24.63 -16.32
CA PHE A 7 -0.03 23.43 -15.50
C PHE A 7 -0.11 23.75 -14.01
N GLU A 8 -0.87 22.93 -13.29
CA GLU A 8 -0.97 23.02 -11.82
C GLU A 8 0.37 22.74 -11.12
N LYS A 9 1.20 21.88 -11.72
CA LYS A 9 2.51 21.48 -11.19
C LYS A 9 3.64 21.77 -12.17
N ARG A 10 4.82 22.06 -11.63
CA ARG A 10 6.05 22.37 -12.40
C ARG A 10 6.47 21.25 -13.35
N LEU A 11 6.77 21.56 -14.61
CA LEU A 11 7.08 20.55 -15.64
C LEU A 11 8.44 19.85 -15.47
N ASP A 12 9.37 20.45 -14.74
CA ASP A 12 10.75 19.94 -14.56
C ASP A 12 10.92 19.00 -13.36
N ARG A 13 9.81 18.60 -12.74
CA ARG A 13 9.81 17.63 -11.63
C ARG A 13 10.15 16.22 -12.12
N ASN A 14 10.90 15.49 -11.31
CA ASN A 14 11.25 14.10 -11.63
C ASN A 14 10.08 13.17 -11.28
N ILE A 15 9.61 12.38 -12.24
CA ILE A 15 8.49 11.44 -12.07
C ILE A 15 8.98 10.05 -12.44
N ASN A 16 8.81 9.09 -11.54
CA ASN A 16 9.14 7.70 -11.81
C ASN A 16 8.13 7.11 -12.80
N GLY A 17 8.59 6.77 -14.00
CA GLY A 17 7.74 6.15 -15.03
C GLY A 17 7.31 4.71 -14.70
N VAL A 18 7.97 4.05 -13.75
CA VAL A 18 7.69 2.67 -13.35
C VAL A 18 7.59 2.56 -11.84
N VAL A 19 6.46 2.09 -11.35
CA VAL A 19 6.24 1.81 -9.93
C VAL A 19 6.78 0.42 -9.59
N LYS A 20 7.68 0.35 -8.60
CA LYS A 20 8.23 -0.90 -8.05
C LYS A 20 7.82 -1.07 -6.60
N ALA A 21 7.51 -2.29 -6.20
CA ALA A 21 7.10 -2.60 -4.82
C ALA A 21 8.25 -2.41 -3.84
N GLU A 22 9.48 -2.72 -4.28
CA GLU A 22 10.71 -2.70 -3.47
C GLU A 22 11.22 -1.28 -3.24
N GLN A 23 10.84 -0.33 -4.11
CA GLN A 23 11.20 1.08 -3.99
C GLN A 23 10.36 1.73 -2.91
N THR A 24 10.91 1.73 -1.70
CA THR A 24 10.22 2.16 -0.49
C THR A 24 10.88 3.37 0.15
N ASP A 25 11.80 4.08 -0.51
CA ASP A 25 12.39 5.31 0.06
C ASP A 25 11.36 6.43 0.21
N ASP A 26 11.55 7.29 1.21
CA ASP A 26 10.61 8.35 1.58
C ASP A 26 10.40 9.38 0.48
N ALA A 27 11.45 9.75 -0.27
CA ALA A 27 11.35 10.71 -1.35
C ALA A 27 10.47 10.19 -2.49
N SER A 28 10.63 8.92 -2.86
CA SER A 28 9.80 8.27 -3.88
C SER A 28 8.35 8.12 -3.41
N ALA A 29 8.14 7.69 -2.17
CA ALA A 29 6.80 7.57 -1.60
C ALA A 29 6.09 8.93 -1.53
N TRP A 30 6.81 9.99 -1.16
CA TRP A 30 6.30 11.36 -1.17
C TRP A 30 5.83 11.78 -2.56
N ILE A 31 6.67 11.60 -3.58
CA ILE A 31 6.35 11.98 -4.96
C ILE A 31 5.15 11.16 -5.46
N GLU A 32 5.12 9.85 -5.21
CA GLU A 32 3.99 8.98 -5.57
C GLU A 32 2.68 9.45 -4.92
N LEU A 33 2.71 9.72 -3.61
CA LEU A 33 1.54 10.23 -2.86
C LEU A 33 1.09 11.60 -3.36
N ASP A 34 2.03 12.50 -3.65
CA ASP A 34 1.74 13.87 -4.10
C ASP A 34 1.20 13.91 -5.54
N GLU A 35 1.78 13.12 -6.45
CA GLU A 35 1.34 13.05 -7.86
C GLU A 35 0.11 12.17 -8.06
N TYR A 36 -0.33 11.38 -7.07
CA TYR A 36 -1.49 10.52 -7.24
C TYR A 36 -2.78 11.32 -7.46
N VAL A 37 -3.43 11.12 -8.61
CA VAL A 37 -4.68 11.78 -8.96
C VAL A 37 -5.84 10.81 -8.77
N ILE A 38 -6.82 11.21 -7.96
CA ILE A 38 -8.04 10.43 -7.71
C ILE A 38 -9.07 10.79 -8.77
N THR A 39 -9.19 9.94 -9.79
CA THR A 39 -10.29 10.03 -10.76
C THR A 39 -11.58 9.49 -10.13
N ARG A 40 -12.72 9.80 -10.75
CA ARG A 40 -14.02 9.29 -10.30
C ARG A 40 -14.08 7.76 -10.21
N GLU A 41 -13.41 7.07 -11.13
CA GLU A 41 -13.33 5.60 -11.15
C GLU A 41 -12.47 5.06 -10.00
N LEU A 42 -11.28 5.64 -9.79
CA LEU A 42 -10.40 5.29 -8.67
C LEU A 42 -11.07 5.55 -7.32
N GLU A 43 -11.81 6.66 -7.20
CA GLU A 43 -12.60 6.96 -6.01
C GLU A 43 -13.62 5.86 -5.73
N GLY A 44 -14.32 5.36 -6.77
CA GLY A 44 -15.24 4.22 -6.65
C GLY A 44 -14.55 2.95 -6.15
N HIS A 45 -13.36 2.63 -6.66
CA HIS A 45 -12.58 1.47 -6.19
C HIS A 45 -12.11 1.61 -4.75
N LEU A 46 -11.62 2.79 -4.36
CA LEU A 46 -11.19 3.04 -2.99
C LEU A 46 -12.39 2.96 -2.02
N ARG A 47 -13.54 3.54 -2.37
CA ARG A 47 -14.77 3.44 -1.57
C ARG A 47 -15.16 2.00 -1.33
N HIS A 48 -15.25 1.20 -2.39
CA HIS A 48 -15.62 -0.21 -2.28
C HIS A 48 -14.65 -1.00 -1.40
N PHE A 49 -13.35 -0.69 -1.50
CA PHE A 49 -12.34 -1.25 -0.62
C PHE A 49 -12.58 -0.85 0.85
N PHE A 50 -12.71 0.45 1.16
CA PHE A 50 -12.85 0.93 2.54
C PHE A 50 -14.19 0.52 3.18
N GLU A 51 -15.27 0.42 2.41
CA GLU A 51 -16.55 -0.16 2.87
C GLU A 51 -16.39 -1.60 3.37
N SER A 52 -15.51 -2.38 2.72
CA SER A 52 -15.22 -3.76 3.10
C SER A 52 -14.17 -3.86 4.21
N TYR A 53 -13.20 -2.94 4.22
CA TYR A 53 -12.05 -2.99 5.12
C TYR A 53 -12.33 -2.36 6.49
N VAL A 54 -12.97 -1.18 6.55
CA VAL A 54 -13.24 -0.45 7.81
C VAL A 54 -13.94 -1.32 8.87
N PRO A 55 -14.97 -2.12 8.54
CA PRO A 55 -15.61 -3.01 9.52
C PRO A 55 -14.67 -4.08 10.12
N ALA A 56 -13.60 -4.45 9.40
CA ALA A 56 -12.57 -5.37 9.90
C ALA A 56 -11.46 -4.65 10.69
N THR A 57 -11.49 -3.31 10.71
CA THR A 57 -10.62 -2.51 11.57
C THR A 57 -11.29 -2.22 12.91
N GLY A 58 -10.52 -2.20 14.00
CA GLY A 58 -11.02 -1.85 15.33
C GLY A 58 -11.50 -3.01 16.22
N PRO A 59 -12.21 -2.71 17.33
CA PRO A 59 -12.54 -3.70 18.37
C PRO A 59 -13.44 -4.84 17.88
N GLU A 60 -14.27 -4.58 16.86
CA GLU A 60 -15.18 -5.58 16.29
C GLU A 60 -14.48 -6.60 15.38
N ARG A 61 -13.17 -6.44 15.12
CA ARG A 61 -12.34 -7.35 14.31
C ARG A 61 -12.45 -8.82 14.72
N ILE A 62 -12.71 -9.08 16.01
CA ILE A 62 -12.84 -10.43 16.60
C ILE A 62 -13.98 -11.21 15.94
N ARG A 63 -14.97 -10.54 15.32
CA ARG A 63 -16.05 -11.21 14.58
C ARG A 63 -15.74 -11.43 13.09
N MET A 64 -14.72 -10.75 12.55
CA MET A 64 -14.34 -10.79 11.13
C MET A 64 -13.11 -11.65 10.85
N GLU A 65 -12.73 -12.53 11.78
CA GLU A 65 -11.55 -13.40 11.68
C GLU A 65 -11.42 -14.01 10.27
N ASN A 66 -10.42 -13.51 9.54
CA ASN A 66 -9.73 -14.16 8.42
C ASN A 66 -10.44 -14.28 7.06
N LYS A 67 -11.30 -13.34 6.63
CA LYS A 67 -12.04 -13.49 5.34
C LYS A 67 -12.11 -12.29 4.40
N ILE A 68 -11.13 -11.37 4.43
CA ILE A 68 -11.06 -10.33 3.38
C ILE A 68 -9.93 -10.67 2.40
N GLY A 69 -10.33 -10.98 1.17
CA GLY A 69 -9.45 -11.05 0.01
C GLY A 69 -9.87 -10.01 -1.01
N VAL A 70 -8.91 -9.24 -1.53
CA VAL A 70 -9.15 -8.22 -2.55
C VAL A 70 -8.37 -8.60 -3.79
N TRP A 71 -9.06 -8.64 -4.93
CA TRP A 71 -8.46 -8.92 -6.23
C TRP A 71 -8.51 -7.68 -7.11
N VAL A 72 -7.34 -7.15 -7.48
CA VAL A 72 -7.21 -5.99 -8.35
C VAL A 72 -6.81 -6.46 -9.75
N SER A 73 -7.72 -6.30 -10.72
CA SER A 73 -7.53 -6.72 -12.12
C SER A 73 -7.67 -5.55 -13.10
N GLY A 74 -7.23 -5.74 -14.34
CA GLY A 74 -7.22 -4.70 -15.37
C GLY A 74 -6.05 -4.83 -16.36
N PHE A 75 -6.11 -4.10 -17.47
CA PHE A 75 -5.14 -4.17 -18.58
C PHE A 75 -3.74 -3.66 -18.20
N PHE A 76 -2.73 -3.99 -19.00
CA PHE A 76 -1.38 -3.44 -18.82
C PHE A 76 -1.40 -1.91 -18.87
N GLY A 77 -0.64 -1.24 -18.00
CA GLY A 77 -0.62 0.22 -17.91
C GLY A 77 -1.82 0.86 -17.19
N SER A 78 -2.80 0.10 -16.72
CA SER A 78 -3.99 0.64 -16.04
C SER A 78 -3.76 1.13 -14.60
N GLY A 79 -2.51 1.13 -14.11
CA GLY A 79 -2.17 1.63 -12.77
C GLY A 79 -2.39 0.67 -11.60
N LYS A 80 -2.69 -0.62 -11.81
CA LYS A 80 -2.95 -1.60 -10.73
C LYS A 80 -1.89 -1.64 -9.63
N SER A 81 -0.62 -1.78 -10.01
CA SER A 81 0.49 -1.83 -9.03
C SER A 81 0.63 -0.51 -8.28
N HIS A 82 0.37 0.61 -8.95
CA HIS A 82 0.37 1.93 -8.32
C HIS A 82 -0.79 2.06 -7.33
N PHE A 83 -2.00 1.62 -7.70
CA PHE A 83 -3.16 1.57 -6.81
C PHE A 83 -2.86 0.77 -5.53
N ILE A 84 -2.31 -0.44 -5.67
CA ILE A 84 -1.95 -1.29 -4.51
C ILE A 84 -0.89 -0.61 -3.64
N LYS A 85 0.10 0.05 -4.24
CA LYS A 85 1.17 0.74 -3.50
C LYS A 85 0.67 2.00 -2.78
N ILE A 86 -0.23 2.76 -3.39
CA ILE A 86 -0.89 3.89 -2.72
C ILE A 86 -1.76 3.39 -1.56
N LEU A 87 -2.49 2.29 -1.78
CA LEU A 87 -3.28 1.67 -0.73
C LEU A 87 -2.40 1.20 0.42
N SER A 88 -1.21 0.64 0.16
CA SER A 88 -0.29 0.23 1.23
C SER A 88 0.21 1.41 2.06
N TYR A 89 0.52 2.55 1.44
CA TYR A 89 0.88 3.78 2.16
C TYR A 89 -0.28 4.30 3.01
N LEU A 90 -1.50 4.32 2.46
CA LEU A 90 -2.69 4.73 3.20
C LEU A 90 -2.95 3.83 4.41
N LEU A 91 -3.00 2.51 4.20
CA LEU A 91 -3.30 1.54 5.26
C LEU A 91 -2.32 1.61 6.43
N SER A 92 -1.02 1.73 6.14
CA SER A 92 0.01 1.92 7.18
C SER A 92 0.08 3.35 7.74
N ASN A 93 -0.76 4.25 7.23
CA ASN A 93 -0.69 5.70 7.42
C ASN A 93 0.75 6.24 7.36
N ARG A 94 1.50 5.75 6.38
CA ARG A 94 2.95 5.88 6.34
C ARG A 94 3.38 7.33 6.52
N LYS A 95 4.28 7.58 7.48
CA LYS A 95 4.97 8.87 7.60
C LYS A 95 6.08 8.92 6.56
N VAL A 96 6.11 9.97 5.74
CA VAL A 96 7.12 10.19 4.70
C VAL A 96 7.74 11.58 4.85
N SER A 97 9.03 11.69 4.60
CA SER A 97 9.79 12.94 4.65
C SER A 97 10.35 13.35 3.29
N HIS A 98 10.19 14.61 2.91
CA HIS A 98 10.81 15.18 1.72
C HIS A 98 11.16 16.65 1.94
N ASN A 99 12.39 17.04 1.60
CA ASN A 99 12.90 18.42 1.72
C ASN A 99 12.62 19.08 3.10
N GLY A 100 12.77 18.32 4.18
CA GLY A 100 12.56 18.80 5.55
C GLY A 100 11.08 18.93 5.97
N THR A 101 10.14 18.53 5.11
CA THR A 101 8.72 18.43 5.45
C THR A 101 8.35 16.98 5.69
N GLU A 102 7.60 16.72 6.75
CA GLU A 102 7.07 15.40 7.05
C GLU A 102 5.55 15.41 6.94
N ARG A 103 4.98 14.37 6.32
CA ARG A 103 3.54 14.20 6.18
C ARG A 103 3.18 12.73 6.36
N HIS A 104 1.98 12.49 6.86
CA HIS A 104 1.37 11.17 6.83
C HIS A 104 0.65 10.95 5.50
N ALA A 105 0.64 9.71 5.00
CA ALA A 105 -0.01 9.35 3.74
C ALA A 105 -1.46 9.86 3.67
N TYR A 106 -2.23 9.75 4.76
CA TYR A 106 -3.59 10.28 4.85
C TYR A 106 -3.69 11.77 4.49
N SER A 107 -2.75 12.59 4.96
CA SER A 107 -2.80 14.05 4.74
C SER A 107 -2.68 14.47 3.28
N PHE A 108 -2.14 13.60 2.40
CA PHE A 108 -2.10 13.86 0.95
C PHE A 108 -3.45 13.67 0.26
N PHE A 109 -4.43 13.09 0.96
CA PHE A 109 -5.75 12.79 0.41
C PHE A 109 -6.82 13.79 0.85
N GLU A 110 -6.54 14.59 1.89
CA GLU A 110 -7.47 15.60 2.43
C GLU A 110 -7.86 16.65 1.39
N ASP A 111 -6.92 17.03 0.52
CA ASP A 111 -7.13 17.97 -0.58
C ASP A 111 -7.61 17.30 -1.88
N LYS A 112 -7.44 15.99 -2.00
CA LYS A 112 -7.77 15.21 -3.20
C LYS A 112 -9.18 14.64 -3.19
N ILE A 113 -9.75 14.42 -2.00
CA ILE A 113 -11.09 13.87 -1.82
C ILE A 113 -12.01 14.95 -1.28
N LYS A 114 -13.07 15.27 -2.01
CA LYS A 114 -14.04 16.30 -1.61
C LYS A 114 -15.15 15.78 -0.70
N ASP A 115 -15.42 14.49 -0.72
CA ASP A 115 -16.47 13.88 0.11
C ASP A 115 -15.95 13.62 1.52
N ALA A 116 -16.50 14.36 2.48
CA ALA A 116 -16.16 14.27 3.89
C ALA A 116 -16.48 12.90 4.52
N LEU A 117 -17.54 12.20 4.06
CA LEU A 117 -17.88 10.88 4.58
C LEU A 117 -16.83 9.85 4.15
N PHE A 118 -16.41 9.91 2.88
CA PHE A 118 -15.36 9.04 2.38
C PHE A 118 -14.01 9.30 3.06
N LEU A 119 -13.63 10.56 3.23
CA LEU A 119 -12.45 10.91 4.02
C LEU A 119 -12.52 10.40 5.46
N ALA A 120 -13.71 10.42 6.08
CA ALA A 120 -13.90 9.90 7.42
C ALA A 120 -13.72 8.38 7.48
N ASP A 121 -14.14 7.63 6.47
CA ASP A 121 -13.94 6.18 6.40
C ASP A 121 -12.47 5.81 6.22
N ILE A 122 -11.74 6.53 5.36
CA ILE A 122 -10.28 6.40 5.28
C ILE A 122 -9.66 6.71 6.65
N ASN A 123 -10.05 7.84 7.27
CA ASN A 123 -9.50 8.27 8.56
C ASN A 123 -9.70 7.20 9.66
N LYS A 124 -10.88 6.56 9.71
CA LYS A 124 -11.16 5.46 10.64
C LYS A 124 -10.24 4.26 10.40
N ALA A 125 -10.05 3.85 9.13
CA ALA A 125 -9.17 2.75 8.80
C ALA A 125 -7.72 3.02 9.24
N VAL A 126 -7.20 4.21 8.92
CA VAL A 126 -5.79 4.58 9.19
C VAL A 126 -5.51 4.93 10.65
N HIS A 127 -6.55 5.17 11.47
CA HIS A 127 -6.42 5.35 12.91
C HIS A 127 -6.02 4.06 13.64
N HIS A 128 -6.27 2.90 13.04
CA HIS A 128 -5.84 1.62 13.58
C HIS A 128 -4.44 1.27 13.05
N PRO A 129 -3.43 1.12 13.93
CA PRO A 129 -2.08 0.77 13.50
C PRO A 129 -2.11 -0.53 12.69
N THR A 130 -1.63 -0.45 11.45
CA THR A 130 -1.65 -1.55 10.49
C THR A 130 -0.26 -1.76 9.92
N GLU A 131 0.23 -2.97 10.07
CA GLU A 131 1.47 -3.41 9.44
C GLU A 131 1.18 -3.87 8.02
N VAL A 132 1.96 -3.38 7.04
CA VAL A 132 1.71 -3.68 5.62
C VAL A 132 2.97 -4.25 4.99
N ILE A 133 2.85 -5.45 4.42
CA ILE A 133 3.92 -6.13 3.70
C ILE A 133 3.58 -6.08 2.21
N LEU A 134 4.33 -5.29 1.44
CA LEU A 134 4.18 -5.18 -0.01
C LEU A 134 5.31 -5.96 -0.69
N PHE A 135 4.98 -6.94 -1.53
CA PHE A 135 5.98 -7.77 -2.20
C PHE A 135 5.49 -8.27 -3.56
N ASN A 136 6.44 -8.57 -4.44
CA ASN A 136 6.20 -9.27 -5.69
C ASN A 136 6.48 -10.77 -5.47
N ILE A 137 5.52 -11.64 -5.80
CA ILE A 137 5.63 -13.10 -5.61
C ILE A 137 6.80 -13.68 -6.40
N ASP A 138 6.93 -13.32 -7.69
CA ASP A 138 7.97 -13.86 -8.57
C ASP A 138 9.38 -13.47 -8.09
N SER A 139 9.52 -12.28 -7.48
CA SER A 139 10.79 -11.82 -6.92
C SER A 139 11.24 -12.56 -5.65
N ARG A 140 10.30 -13.23 -4.98
CA ARG A 140 10.51 -13.88 -3.68
C ARG A 140 10.46 -15.40 -3.75
N ALA A 141 9.98 -15.96 -4.86
CA ALA A 141 9.89 -17.40 -5.09
C ALA A 141 11.27 -18.00 -5.38
N ASN A 142 11.55 -19.18 -4.80
CA ASN A 142 12.71 -19.97 -5.21
C ASN A 142 12.36 -20.85 -6.41
N VAL A 143 13.33 -21.07 -7.30
CA VAL A 143 13.15 -21.86 -8.53
C VAL A 143 12.73 -23.31 -8.25
N ASP A 144 13.11 -23.85 -7.08
CA ASP A 144 12.85 -25.23 -6.68
C ASP A 144 11.49 -25.43 -5.97
N ASP A 145 10.79 -24.34 -5.63
CA ASP A 145 9.49 -24.39 -4.95
C ASP A 145 8.35 -24.65 -5.95
N LYS A 146 8.23 -25.90 -6.44
CA LYS A 146 7.16 -26.29 -7.37
C LYS A 146 5.81 -26.57 -6.69
N GLU A 147 5.82 -27.08 -5.45
CA GLU A 147 4.64 -27.25 -4.62
C GLU A 147 4.58 -26.14 -3.56
N ASP A 148 3.37 -25.60 -3.35
CA ASP A 148 3.05 -24.56 -2.36
C ASP A 148 3.86 -23.26 -2.46
N ALA A 149 4.33 -22.91 -3.67
CA ALA A 149 5.17 -21.74 -3.94
C ALA A 149 4.63 -20.44 -3.31
N ILE A 150 3.33 -20.19 -3.49
CA ILE A 150 2.68 -18.99 -2.95
C ILE A 150 2.70 -19.02 -1.42
N LEU A 151 2.29 -20.12 -0.78
CA LEU A 151 2.27 -20.24 0.67
C LEU A 151 3.68 -20.04 1.27
N LYS A 152 4.70 -20.63 0.64
CA LYS A 152 6.10 -20.46 1.05
C LYS A 152 6.56 -19.02 0.95
N VAL A 153 6.24 -18.32 -0.14
CA VAL A 153 6.54 -16.89 -0.29
C VAL A 153 5.86 -16.08 0.81
N PHE A 154 4.59 -16.34 1.10
CA PHE A 154 3.85 -15.65 2.17
C PHE A 154 4.49 -15.88 3.55
N LEU A 155 4.84 -17.13 3.88
CA LEU A 155 5.53 -17.46 5.13
C LEU A 155 6.90 -16.78 5.21
N LYS A 156 7.66 -16.79 4.10
CA LYS A 156 8.97 -16.18 4.00
C LYS A 156 8.92 -14.68 4.29
N VAL A 157 8.07 -13.93 3.57
CA VAL A 157 7.96 -12.48 3.77
C VAL A 157 7.37 -12.11 5.13
N PHE A 158 6.46 -12.93 5.67
CA PHE A 158 5.95 -12.75 7.02
C PHE A 158 7.05 -12.92 8.06
N ASN A 159 7.80 -14.03 8.01
CA ASN A 159 8.90 -14.34 8.94
C ASN A 159 9.97 -13.26 8.90
N GLU A 160 10.40 -12.86 7.71
CA GLU A 160 11.37 -11.78 7.52
C GLU A 160 10.87 -10.48 8.17
N ARG A 161 9.58 -10.15 8.02
CA ARG A 161 9.01 -8.92 8.59
C ARG A 161 9.01 -8.92 10.12
N VAL A 162 8.78 -10.08 10.74
CA VAL A 162 8.78 -10.21 12.20
C VAL A 162 10.17 -10.52 12.79
N GLY A 163 11.21 -10.60 11.94
CA GLY A 163 12.61 -10.79 12.37
C GLY A 163 13.04 -12.25 12.52
N TYR A 164 12.27 -13.20 11.99
CA TYR A 164 12.59 -14.63 12.00
C TYR A 164 13.26 -15.10 10.70
N CYS A 165 13.80 -16.32 10.73
CA CYS A 165 14.40 -17.00 9.61
C CYS A 165 13.42 -17.11 8.43
N ALA A 166 13.74 -16.41 7.34
CA ALA A 166 12.86 -16.33 6.18
C ALA A 166 12.86 -17.64 5.37
N ASP A 167 14.02 -18.28 5.22
CA ASP A 167 14.22 -19.39 4.29
C ASP A 167 13.82 -20.75 4.85
N PHE A 168 13.83 -20.91 6.17
CA PHE A 168 13.55 -22.19 6.83
C PHE A 168 12.37 -22.04 7.82
N PRO A 169 11.12 -22.35 7.40
CA PRO A 169 9.94 -22.15 8.23
C PRO A 169 9.97 -22.88 9.58
N HIS A 170 10.65 -24.02 9.65
CA HIS A 170 10.83 -24.78 10.89
C HIS A 170 11.77 -24.07 11.88
N ILE A 171 12.79 -23.35 11.40
CA ILE A 171 13.67 -22.51 12.24
C ILE A 171 12.88 -21.30 12.73
N ALA A 172 12.11 -20.65 11.85
CA ALA A 172 11.24 -19.55 12.25
C ALA A 172 10.21 -19.96 13.30
N HIS A 173 9.70 -21.20 13.23
CA HIS A 173 8.80 -21.71 14.26
C HIS A 173 9.52 -21.88 15.60
N LEU A 174 10.76 -22.39 15.61
CA LEU A 174 11.57 -22.48 16.82
C LEU A 174 11.84 -21.08 17.42
N GLU A 175 12.21 -20.10 16.59
CA GLU A 175 12.48 -18.72 17.04
C GLU A 175 11.26 -18.03 17.67
N ARG A 176 10.04 -18.41 17.29
CA ARG A 176 8.79 -17.88 17.89
C ARG A 176 8.54 -18.38 19.31
N GLU A 177 9.09 -19.54 19.66
CA GLU A 177 8.85 -20.22 20.94
C GLU A 177 9.96 -19.95 21.96
N LEU A 178 11.04 -19.27 21.56
CA LEU A 178 12.17 -18.85 22.41
C LEU A 178 11.95 -17.45 22.99
#